data_AF-A0A2P8HDR3-F1
#
_entry.id   AF-A0A2P8HDR3-F1
#
_cell.length_a   1.000
_cell.length_b   1.000
_cell.length_c   1.000
_cell.angle_alpha   90.00
_cell.angle_beta   90.00
_cell.angle_gamma   90.00
#
_symmetry.space_group_name_H-M   'P 1'
#
loop_
_entity.id
_entity.type
_entity.pdbx_description
1 polymer ?
#
loop_
_entity_poly.entity_id
_entity_poly.type
_entity_poly.pdbx_seq_one_letter_code
_entity_poly.pdbx_strand_id
1 'polypeptide(L)'
;MFINMKESLKKYLEYAESEDEFTYRVRMERAWDDPAYLAFIALIMDVINDYKETDVVPIPIVLFFTSGLDQLVGTISNPDFFLNTSKTYQDLVEARRLELLALQKIFFSGELFMKE
;
A
#
# COMPACT_ATOMS: atom_id res chain seq x y z
N MET A 1 -27.73 -0.58 -9.39
CA MET A 1 -27.10 0.58 -10.05
C MET A 1 -25.60 0.34 -9.93
N PHE A 2 -24.93 -0.12 -10.97
CA PHE A 2 -23.48 -0.28 -10.92
C PHE A 2 -22.89 1.12 -10.86
N ILE A 3 -22.32 1.48 -9.71
CA ILE A 3 -21.54 2.70 -9.54
C ILE A 3 -20.48 2.66 -10.66
N ASN A 4 -20.39 3.73 -11.44
CA ASN A 4 -19.46 3.84 -12.55
C ASN A 4 -18.03 3.82 -11.95
N MET A 5 -17.42 2.64 -11.91
CA MET A 5 -16.13 2.42 -11.26
C MET A 5 -15.05 3.24 -11.98
N LYS A 6 -14.36 4.11 -11.25
CA LYS A 6 -13.27 4.92 -11.81
C LYS A 6 -12.12 4.04 -12.28
N GLU A 7 -11.42 4.52 -13.30
CA GLU A 7 -10.38 3.76 -13.99
C GLU A 7 -9.18 3.43 -13.07
N SER A 8 -8.81 4.34 -12.16
CA SER A 8 -7.81 4.08 -11.12
C SER A 8 -8.14 2.85 -10.28
N LEU A 9 -9.40 2.71 -9.85
CA LEU A 9 -9.84 1.58 -9.03
C LEU A 9 -9.81 0.27 -9.82
N LYS A 10 -10.14 0.29 -11.11
CA LYS A 10 -10.02 -0.90 -11.96
C LYS A 10 -8.57 -1.37 -12.06
N LYS A 11 -7.65 -0.44 -12.35
CA LYS A 11 -6.20 -0.75 -12.41
C LYS A 11 -5.67 -1.29 -11.09
N TYR A 12 -6.11 -0.72 -9.97
CA TYR A 12 -5.77 -1.23 -8.65
C TYR A 12 -6.27 -2.66 -8.43
N LEU A 13 -7.51 -2.96 -8.82
CA LEU A 13 -8.08 -4.30 -8.67
C LEU A 13 -7.39 -5.33 -9.58
N GLU A 14 -7.13 -4.98 -10.84
CA GLU A 14 -6.36 -5.81 -11.77
C GLU A 14 -4.96 -6.10 -11.24
N TYR A 15 -4.29 -5.10 -10.67
CA TYR A 15 -2.99 -5.27 -10.01
C TYR A 15 -3.10 -6.15 -8.75
N ALA A 16 -4.11 -5.94 -7.92
CA ALA A 16 -4.32 -6.68 -6.67
C ALA A 16 -4.61 -8.17 -6.90
N GLU A 17 -5.15 -8.53 -8.07
CA GLU A 17 -5.38 -9.91 -8.50
C GLU A 17 -4.17 -10.54 -9.22
N SER A 18 -3.12 -9.76 -9.51
CA SER A 18 -1.94 -10.23 -10.23
C SER A 18 -0.93 -10.95 -9.33
N GLU A 19 -0.13 -11.84 -9.93
CA GLU A 19 1.00 -12.49 -9.23
C GLU A 19 2.12 -11.48 -8.89
N ASP A 20 2.11 -10.31 -9.52
CA ASP A 20 3.05 -9.20 -9.33
C ASP A 20 2.64 -8.25 -8.19
N GLU A 21 1.54 -8.54 -7.48
CA GLU A 21 1.07 -7.74 -6.35
C GLU A 21 2.14 -7.66 -5.25
N PHE A 22 2.48 -6.43 -4.87
CA PHE A 22 3.64 -6.14 -4.04
C PHE A 22 3.56 -6.82 -2.67
N THR A 23 2.44 -6.73 -1.96
CA THR A 23 2.30 -7.29 -0.61
C THR A 23 2.37 -8.82 -0.62
N TYR A 24 1.83 -9.44 -1.66
CA TYR A 24 1.92 -10.88 -1.92
C TYR A 24 3.37 -11.28 -2.15
N ARG A 25 4.10 -10.60 -3.05
CA ARG A 25 5.52 -10.89 -3.32
C ARG A 25 6.38 -10.71 -2.08
N VAL A 26 6.20 -9.65 -1.31
CA VAL A 26 6.93 -9.43 -0.04
C VAL A 26 6.73 -10.60 0.93
N ARG A 27 5.49 -11.10 1.06
CA ARG A 27 5.18 -12.23 1.94
C ARG A 27 5.77 -13.55 1.45
N MET A 28 5.72 -13.82 0.15
CA MET A 28 6.14 -15.09 -0.44
C MET A 28 7.65 -15.18 -0.62
N GLU A 29 8.28 -14.08 -1.06
CA GLU A 29 9.71 -14.02 -1.38
C GLU A 29 10.56 -13.54 -0.20
N ARG A 30 9.95 -12.94 0.83
CA ARG A 30 10.64 -12.29 1.95
C ARG A 30 11.67 -11.25 1.48
N ALA A 31 11.33 -10.53 0.42
CA ALA A 31 12.17 -9.53 -0.20
C ALA A 31 11.36 -8.26 -0.47
N TRP A 32 12.04 -7.12 -0.36
CA TRP A 32 11.51 -5.79 -0.62
C TRP A 32 12.08 -5.29 -1.94
N ASP A 33 11.19 -5.07 -2.89
CA ASP A 33 11.49 -4.43 -4.17
C ASP A 33 11.02 -2.97 -4.08
N ASP A 34 11.96 -2.03 -3.90
CA ASP A 34 11.63 -0.62 -3.68
C ASP A 34 10.94 0.04 -4.90
N PRO A 35 11.38 -0.20 -6.15
CA PRO A 35 10.60 0.18 -7.33
C PRO A 35 9.16 -0.34 -7.32
N ALA A 36 8.94 -1.61 -6.97
CA ALA A 36 7.59 -2.19 -6.91
C ALA A 36 6.74 -1.54 -5.79
N TYR A 37 7.34 -1.27 -4.63
CA TYR A 37 6.70 -0.51 -3.55
C TYR A 37 6.23 0.86 -4.02
N LEU A 38 7.11 1.63 -4.67
CA LEU A 38 6.79 2.98 -5.14
C LEU A 38 5.65 2.95 -6.17
N ALA A 39 5.66 1.99 -7.08
CA ALA A 39 4.60 1.80 -8.07
C ALA A 39 3.25 1.44 -7.40
N PHE A 40 3.29 0.56 -6.39
CA PHE A 40 2.11 0.16 -5.63
C PHE A 40 1.50 1.33 -4.85
N ILE A 41 2.32 2.13 -4.16
CA ILE A 41 1.85 3.33 -3.45
C ILE A 41 1.29 4.35 -4.42
N ALA A 42 1.93 4.58 -5.57
CA ALA A 42 1.40 5.47 -6.59
C ALA A 42 0.00 5.02 -7.07
N LEU A 43 -0.20 3.72 -7.29
CA LEU A 43 -1.48 3.16 -7.68
C LEU A 43 -2.58 3.38 -6.62
N ILE A 44 -2.25 3.23 -5.33
CA ILE A 44 -3.17 3.54 -4.23
C ILE A 44 -3.51 5.04 -4.21
N MET A 45 -2.49 5.90 -4.33
CA MET A 45 -2.68 7.35 -4.31
C MET A 45 -3.50 7.85 -5.49
N ASP A 46 -3.37 7.24 -6.67
CA ASP A 46 -4.21 7.52 -7.83
C ASP A 46 -5.69 7.23 -7.53
N VAL A 47 -5.99 6.11 -6.85
CA VAL A 47 -7.37 5.80 -6.42
C VAL A 47 -7.86 6.83 -5.42
N ILE A 48 -7.06 7.17 -4.40
CA ILE A 48 -7.44 8.16 -3.40
C ILE A 48 -7.74 9.51 -4.06
N ASN A 49 -6.86 9.98 -4.93
CA ASN A 49 -7.02 11.24 -5.65
C ASN A 49 -8.26 11.25 -6.54
N ASP A 50 -8.53 10.14 -7.22
CA ASP A 50 -9.73 10.01 -8.04
C ASP A 50 -11.00 10.06 -7.18
N TYR A 51 -11.00 9.46 -5.98
CA TYR A 51 -12.19 9.42 -5.12
C TYR A 51 -12.29 10.57 -4.12
N LYS A 52 -11.29 11.46 -4.00
CA LYS A 52 -11.28 12.58 -3.04
C LYS A 52 -12.48 13.53 -3.15
N GLU A 53 -12.99 13.71 -4.37
CA GLU A 53 -14.15 14.58 -4.65
C GLU A 53 -15.49 13.85 -4.51
N THR A 54 -15.46 12.58 -4.12
CA THR A 54 -16.65 11.75 -3.93
C THR A 54 -16.92 11.54 -2.45
N ASP A 55 -18.18 11.35 -2.06
CA ASP A 55 -18.56 11.06 -0.67
C ASP A 55 -18.27 9.61 -0.25
N VAL A 56 -17.50 8.86 -1.05
CA VAL A 56 -17.26 7.42 -0.84
C VAL A 56 -15.78 7.07 -0.98
N VAL A 57 -15.30 6.21 -0.09
CA VAL A 57 -13.96 5.59 -0.19
C VAL A 57 -14.12 4.16 -0.67
N PRO A 58 -13.39 3.72 -1.71
CA PRO A 58 -13.44 2.34 -2.16
C PRO A 58 -13.06 1.35 -1.06
N ILE A 59 -13.92 0.34 -0.83
CA ILE A 59 -13.69 -0.73 0.17
C ILE A 59 -12.30 -1.38 0.02
N PRO A 60 -11.78 -1.71 -1.18
CA PRO A 60 -10.45 -2.30 -1.31
C PRO A 60 -9.33 -1.43 -0.72
N ILE A 61 -9.42 -0.10 -0.88
CA ILE A 61 -8.45 0.84 -0.29
C ILE A 61 -8.59 0.87 1.23
N VAL A 62 -9.82 0.89 1.74
CA VAL A 62 -10.06 0.78 3.20
C VAL A 62 -9.43 -0.50 3.75
N LEU A 63 -9.66 -1.64 3.09
CA LEU A 63 -9.13 -2.94 3.53
C LEU A 63 -7.60 -2.96 3.55
N PHE A 64 -6.95 -2.35 2.57
CA PHE A 64 -5.50 -2.17 2.59
C PHE A 64 -5.06 -1.42 3.85
N PHE A 65 -5.61 -0.25 4.13
CA PHE A 65 -5.20 0.54 5.30
C PHE A 65 -5.61 -0.07 6.65
N THR A 66 -6.68 -0.86 6.72
CA THR A 66 -7.14 -1.49 7.98
C THR A 66 -6.54 -2.85 8.28
N SER A 67 -6.03 -3.57 7.27
CA SER A 67 -5.54 -4.94 7.45
C SER A 67 -4.35 -5.30 6.58
N GLY A 68 -4.32 -4.88 5.32
CA GLY A 68 -3.23 -5.19 4.40
C GLY A 68 -1.91 -4.56 4.85
N LEU A 69 -1.96 -3.31 5.30
CA LEU A 69 -0.80 -2.58 5.79
C LEU A 69 -0.25 -3.19 7.08
N ASP A 70 -1.11 -3.56 8.03
CA ASP A 70 -0.69 -4.23 9.27
C ASP A 70 0.02 -5.56 8.99
N GLN A 71 -0.48 -6.34 8.02
CA GLN A 71 0.15 -7.58 7.58
C GLN A 71 1.51 -7.32 6.91
N LEU A 72 1.59 -6.32 6.04
CA LEU A 72 2.84 -5.93 5.38
C LEU A 72 3.88 -5.47 6.40
N VAL A 73 3.50 -4.56 7.30
CA VAL A 73 4.36 -4.06 8.39
C VAL A 73 4.80 -5.21 9.29
N GLY A 74 3.89 -6.11 9.67
CA GLY A 74 4.22 -7.29 10.48
C GLY A 74 5.23 -8.21 9.79
N THR A 75 5.12 -8.39 8.46
CA THR A 75 6.06 -9.18 7.66
C THR A 75 7.45 -8.58 7.68
N ILE A 76 7.58 -7.29 7.39
CA ILE A 76 8.88 -6.60 7.32
C ILE A 76 9.46 -6.23 8.69
N SER A 77 8.69 -6.38 9.77
CA SER A 77 9.17 -6.22 11.15
C SER A 77 9.74 -7.52 11.74
N ASN A 78 9.56 -8.65 11.07
CA ASN A 78 10.10 -9.92 11.51
C ASN A 78 11.63 -9.96 11.31
N PRO A 79 12.44 -10.27 12.32
CA PRO A 79 13.89 -10.40 12.17
C PRO A 79 14.32 -11.37 11.05
N ASP A 80 13.53 -12.41 10.80
CA ASP A 80 13.78 -13.40 9.74
C ASP A 80 13.72 -12.80 8.33
N PHE A 81 13.01 -11.68 8.16
CA PHE A 81 12.95 -10.95 6.89
C PHE A 81 14.31 -10.38 6.50
N PHE A 82 15.17 -10.09 7.48
CA PHE A 82 16.47 -9.46 7.28
C PHE A 82 17.66 -10.43 7.36
N LEU A 83 17.39 -11.75 7.38
CA LEU A 83 18.44 -12.76 7.36
C LEU A 83 19.28 -12.61 6.10
N ASN A 84 20.60 -12.48 6.27
CA ASN A 84 21.57 -12.32 5.19
C ASN A 84 21.42 -11.05 4.34
N THR A 85 20.70 -10.02 4.81
CA THR A 85 20.59 -8.74 4.10
C THR A 85 21.65 -7.73 4.58
N SER A 86 21.96 -6.74 3.75
CA SER A 86 22.86 -5.65 4.13
C SER A 86 22.20 -4.67 5.09
N LYS A 87 23.01 -3.91 5.85
CA LYS A 87 22.50 -2.83 6.72
C LYS A 87 21.78 -1.74 5.91
N THR A 88 22.32 -1.37 4.75
CA THR A 88 21.68 -0.40 3.84
C THR A 88 20.29 -0.83 3.40
N TYR A 89 20.11 -2.12 3.11
CA TYR A 89 18.79 -2.66 2.78
C TYR A 89 17.85 -2.63 3.98
N GLN A 90 18.32 -3.00 5.17
CA GLN A 90 17.52 -2.90 6.40
C GLN A 90 17.07 -1.46 6.67
N ASP A 91 17.96 -0.49 6.51
CA ASP A 91 17.66 0.93 6.72
C ASP A 91 16.66 1.47 5.70
N LEU A 92 16.74 1.02 4.44
CA LEU A 92 15.76 1.33 3.40
C LEU A 92 14.37 0.80 3.77
N VAL A 93 14.26 -0.49 4.09
CA VAL A 93 12.98 -1.12 4.43
C VAL A 93 12.38 -0.50 5.70
N GLU A 94 13.21 -0.17 6.69
CA GLU A 94 12.77 0.50 7.91
C GLU A 94 12.25 1.92 7.61
N ALA A 95 12.91 2.67 6.71
CA ALA A 95 12.39 3.96 6.27
C ALA A 95 11.02 3.83 5.60
N ARG A 96 10.83 2.83 4.72
CA ARG A 96 9.52 2.57 4.08
C ARG A 96 8.46 2.10 5.07
N ARG A 97 8.83 1.33 6.09
CA ARG A 97 7.93 0.95 7.19
C ARG A 97 7.39 2.18 7.91
N LEU A 98 8.26 3.15 8.21
CA LEU A 98 7.86 4.41 8.84
C LEU A 98 6.97 5.25 7.93
N GLU A 99 7.26 5.31 6.62
CA GLU A 99 6.40 5.95 5.62
C GLU A 99 4.99 5.33 5.58
N LEU A 100 4.88 4.01 5.56
CA LEU A 100 3.61 3.29 5.58
C LEU A 100 2.79 3.60 6.83
N LEU A 101 3.42 3.58 8.02
CA LEU A 101 2.74 3.92 9.28
C LEU A 101 2.27 5.38 9.31
N ALA A 102 3.08 6.29 8.76
CA ALA A 102 2.67 7.69 8.62
C ALA A 102 1.48 7.82 7.66
N LEU A 103 1.54 7.17 6.50
CA LEU A 103 0.46 7.17 5.51
C LEU A 103 -0.84 6.59 6.08
N GLN A 104 -0.76 5.51 6.85
CA GLN A 104 -1.92 4.91 7.53
C GLN A 104 -2.57 5.90 8.50
N LYS A 105 -1.76 6.64 9.26
CA LYS A 105 -2.26 7.67 10.18
C LYS A 105 -2.98 8.80 9.42
N ILE A 106 -2.41 9.27 8.31
CA ILE A 106 -3.00 10.33 7.47
C ILE A 106 -4.29 9.83 6.79
N PHE A 107 -4.35 8.55 6.41
CA PHE A 107 -5.58 7.94 5.90
C PHE A 107 -6.69 7.95 6.97
N PHE A 108 -6.39 7.49 8.19
CA PHE A 108 -7.39 7.43 9.27
C PHE A 108 -7.80 8.78 9.83
N SER A 109 -6.95 9.81 9.74
CA SER A 109 -7.36 11.18 10.08
C SER A 109 -8.26 11.81 9.01
N GLY A 110 -8.38 11.19 7.83
CA GLY A 110 -9.13 11.71 6.69
C GLY A 110 -8.37 12.79 5.90
N GLU A 111 -7.14 13.12 6.28
CA GLU A 111 -6.31 14.13 5.63
C GLU A 111 -6.08 13.84 4.14
N LEU A 112 -6.00 12.57 3.75
CA LEU A 112 -5.88 12.17 2.34
C LEU A 112 -7.09 12.54 1.46
N PHE A 113 -8.23 12.89 2.07
CA PHE A 113 -9.48 13.21 1.38
C PHE A 113 -9.94 14.66 1.62
N MET A 114 -9.15 15.47 2.32
CA MET A 114 -9.45 16.89 2.47
C MET A 114 -9.17 17.64 1.16
N LYS A 115 -10.07 18.56 0.79
CA LYS A 115 -9.88 19.43 -0.38
C LYS A 115 -8.90 20.54 0.00
N GLU A 116 -7.84 20.69 -0.79
CA GLU A 116 -6.94 21.86 -0.74
C GLU A 116 -7.64 23.12 -1.30
#